data_AF-A0A355YKS9-F1
#
_entry.id   AF-A0A355YKS9-F1
#
_cell.length_a   1.000
_cell.length_b   1.000
_cell.length_c   1.000
_cell.angle_alpha   90.00
_cell.angle_beta   90.00
_cell.angle_gamma   90.00
#
_symmetry.space_group_name_H-M   'P 1'
#
loop_
_entity.id
_entity.type
_entity.pdbx_description
1 polymer ?
#
loop_
_entity_poly.entity_id
_entity_poly.type
_entity_poly.pdbx_seq_one_letter_code
_entity_poly.pdbx_strand_id
1 'polypeptide(L)'
;MKLPGYYSSGQFARMAGVSVRTIRFYDKQNILKPSYVKASGARFYTDSDFGRLQQILLLKYLGFSLEDIREMTIAGADYRLLKNSL
;
A
#
# COMPACT_ATOMS: atom_id res chain seq x y z
N MET A 1 -14.61 15.24 8.28
CA MET A 1 -14.23 15.70 6.93
C MET A 1 -13.56 14.55 6.16
N LYS A 2 -14.19 14.08 5.07
CA LYS A 2 -13.56 13.15 4.11
C LYS A 2 -12.52 13.95 3.33
N LEU A 3 -11.28 13.47 3.27
CA LEU A 3 -10.27 14.07 2.40
C LEU A 3 -10.62 13.63 0.97
N PRO A 4 -10.88 14.56 0.02
CA PRO A 4 -11.17 14.18 -1.36
C PRO A 4 -9.95 13.42 -1.94
N GLY A 5 -10.21 12.34 -2.68
CA GLY A 5 -9.16 11.45 -3.19
C GLY A 5 -8.55 10.48 -2.15
N TYR A 6 -9.11 10.43 -0.92
CA TYR A 6 -8.66 9.50 0.11
C TYR A 6 -9.77 8.55 0.60
N TYR A 7 -9.38 7.30 0.83
CA TYR A 7 -10.20 6.21 1.32
C TYR A 7 -9.72 5.78 2.70
N SER A 8 -10.65 5.60 3.66
CA SER A 8 -10.28 4.96 4.93
C SER A 8 -9.84 3.51 4.70
N SER A 9 -9.13 2.90 5.66
CA SER A 9 -8.78 1.46 5.58
C SER A 9 -9.98 0.56 5.25
N GLY A 10 -11.17 0.87 5.78
CA GLY A 10 -12.39 0.11 5.51
C GLY A 10 -12.88 0.26 4.06
N GLN A 11 -12.91 1.50 3.55
CA GLN A 11 -13.33 1.77 2.18
C GLN A 11 -12.34 1.15 1.18
N PHE A 12 -11.05 1.36 1.42
CA PHE A 12 -9.97 0.84 0.59
C PHE A 12 -10.00 -0.70 0.50
N ALA A 13 -10.08 -1.37 1.65
CA ALA A 13 -10.16 -2.83 1.71
C ALA A 13 -11.38 -3.38 0.96
N ARG A 14 -12.55 -2.76 1.17
CA ARG A 14 -13.80 -3.16 0.50
C ARG A 14 -13.71 -3.01 -1.02
N MET A 15 -13.18 -1.88 -1.50
CA MET A 15 -13.02 -1.63 -2.94
C MET A 15 -11.99 -2.57 -3.59
N ALA A 16 -10.95 -2.94 -2.85
CA ALA A 16 -9.93 -3.88 -3.32
C ALA A 16 -10.31 -5.37 -3.17
N GLY A 17 -11.48 -5.68 -2.60
CA GLY A 17 -11.91 -7.07 -2.37
C GLY A 17 -11.04 -7.82 -1.33
N VAL A 18 -10.40 -7.11 -0.41
CA VAL A 18 -9.58 -7.70 0.66
C VAL A 18 -10.11 -7.34 2.04
N SER A 19 -9.65 -8.05 3.06
CA SER A 19 -10.02 -7.71 4.44
C SER A 19 -9.27 -6.47 4.94
N VAL A 20 -9.89 -5.71 5.85
CA VAL A 20 -9.19 -4.62 6.57
C VAL A 20 -7.99 -5.15 7.35
N ARG A 21 -8.06 -6.40 7.83
CA ARG A 21 -6.94 -7.10 8.47
C ARG A 21 -5.75 -7.23 7.53
N THR A 22 -5.97 -7.60 6.26
CA THR A 22 -4.93 -7.70 5.23
C THR A 22 -4.23 -6.36 5.03
N ILE A 23 -5.00 -5.27 4.87
CA ILE A 23 -4.45 -3.92 4.69
C ILE A 23 -3.61 -3.50 5.90
N ARG A 24 -4.13 -3.68 7.12
CA ARG A 24 -3.39 -3.37 8.35
C ARG A 24 -2.14 -4.22 8.52
N PHE A 25 -2.20 -5.48 8.10
CA PHE A 25 -1.07 -6.38 8.14
C PHE A 25 0.02 -5.92 7.16
N TYR A 26 -0.32 -5.59 5.91
CA TYR A 26 0.66 -5.05 4.96
C TYR A 26 1.27 -3.73 5.41
N ASP A 27 0.49 -2.83 6.03
CA ASP A 27 1.06 -1.62 6.65
C ASP A 27 2.06 -1.96 7.76
N LYS A 28 1.70 -2.87 8.69
CA LYS A 28 2.60 -3.29 9.77
C LYS A 28 3.89 -3.94 9.26
N GLN A 29 3.82 -4.66 8.15
CA GLN A 29 4.96 -5.30 7.50
C GLN A 29 5.75 -4.36 6.58
N ASN A 30 5.39 -3.07 6.52
CA ASN A 30 5.97 -2.08 5.61
C ASN A 30 5.85 -2.44 4.11
N ILE A 31 4.87 -3.26 3.75
CA ILE A 31 4.62 -3.70 2.37
C ILE A 31 3.74 -2.69 1.63
N LEU A 32 2.68 -2.21 2.28
CA LEU A 32 1.78 -1.19 1.73
C LEU A 32 1.52 -0.12 2.81
N LYS A 33 2.12 1.06 2.63
CA LYS A 33 1.89 2.20 3.51
C LYS A 33 0.71 3.05 3.03
N PRO A 34 -0.12 3.57 3.96
CA PRO A 34 -1.12 4.56 3.61
C PRO A 34 -0.47 5.85 3.11
N SER A 35 -1.07 6.48 2.11
CA SER A 35 -0.66 7.82 1.66
C SER A 35 -0.76 8.88 2.77
N TYR A 36 -1.64 8.69 3.76
CA TYR A 36 -1.78 9.63 4.87
C TYR A 36 -2.20 8.94 6.18
N VAL A 37 -1.62 9.38 7.29
CA VAL A 37 -1.99 8.99 8.65
C VAL A 37 -2.37 10.23 9.44
N LYS A 38 -3.61 10.28 9.94
CA LYS A 38 -4.05 11.35 10.84
C LYS A 38 -3.36 11.21 12.21
N ALA A 39 -3.26 12.30 12.96
CA ALA A 39 -2.77 12.30 14.35
C ALA A 39 -3.49 11.27 15.24
N SER A 40 -4.78 11.04 15.01
CA SER A 40 -5.58 9.98 15.67
C SER A 40 -5.16 8.53 15.37
N GLY A 41 -4.21 8.30 14.46
CA GLY A 41 -3.81 6.98 13.96
C GLY A 41 -4.69 6.40 12.85
N ALA A 42 -5.72 7.13 12.43
CA ALA A 42 -6.56 6.75 11.29
C ALA A 42 -5.77 6.83 9.97
N ARG A 43 -5.89 5.79 9.15
CA ARG A 43 -5.12 5.60 7.91
C ARG A 43 -5.97 5.84 6.68
N PHE A 44 -5.38 6.52 5.71
CA PHE A 44 -6.02 6.95 4.49
C PHE A 44 -5.16 6.61 3.27
N TYR A 45 -5.81 6.07 2.25
CA TYR A 45 -5.20 5.56 1.02
C TYR A 45 -5.73 6.35 -0.17
N THR A 46 -4.98 6.43 -1.26
CA THR A 46 -5.37 7.13 -2.50
C THR A 46 -5.54 6.15 -3.66
N ASP A 47 -5.94 6.65 -4.83
CA ASP A 47 -6.00 5.82 -6.05
C ASP A 47 -4.65 5.18 -6.41
N SER A 48 -3.54 5.89 -6.14
CA SER A 48 -2.19 5.37 -6.35
C SER A 48 -1.88 4.15 -5.46
N ASP A 49 -2.51 4.06 -4.28
CA ASP A 49 -2.33 2.92 -3.38
C ASP A 49 -3.03 1.67 -3.90
N PHE A 50 -4.12 1.80 -4.67
CA PHE A 50 -4.73 0.64 -5.32
C PHE A 50 -3.78 0.02 -6.34
N GLY A 51 -3.07 0.83 -7.13
CA GLY A 51 -2.04 0.33 -8.05
C GLY A 51 -0.93 -0.43 -7.33
N ARG A 52 -0.45 0.08 -6.19
CA ARG A 52 0.53 -0.62 -5.35
C ARG A 52 -0.03 -1.94 -4.80
N LEU A 53 -1.26 -1.93 -4.30
CA LEU A 53 -1.90 -3.15 -3.79
C LEU A 53 -2.08 -4.20 -4.89
N GLN A 54 -2.49 -3.81 -6.10
CA GLN A 54 -2.61 -4.73 -7.23
C GLN A 54 -1.26 -5.39 -7.58
N GLN A 55 -0.16 -4.64 -7.57
CA GLN A 55 1.19 -5.19 -7.75
C GLN A 55 1.54 -6.21 -6.67
N ILE A 56 1.29 -5.88 -5.39
CA ILE A 56 1.51 -6.79 -4.25
C ILE A 56 0.72 -8.09 -4.41
N LEU A 57 -0.57 -7.98 -4.77
CA LEU A 57 -1.45 -9.14 -4.96
C LEU A 57 -1.01 -10.00 -6.16
N LEU A 58 -0.55 -9.37 -7.25
CA LEU A 58 -0.01 -10.08 -8.41
C LEU A 58 1.27 -10.86 -8.04
N LEU A 59 2.22 -10.23 -7.36
CA LEU A 59 3.43 -10.90 -6.90
C LEU A 59 3.09 -12.06 -5.95
N LYS A 60 2.08 -11.87 -5.09
CA LYS A 60 1.57 -12.95 -4.26
C LYS A 60 0.99 -14.11 -5.04
N TYR A 61 0.22 -13.82 -6.07
CA TYR A 61 -0.33 -14.84 -6.96
C TYR A 61 0.77 -15.61 -7.71
N LEU A 62 1.87 -14.95 -8.08
CA LEU A 62 3.04 -15.56 -8.72
C LEU A 62 3.91 -16.39 -7.77
N GLY A 63 3.59 -16.45 -6.47
CA GLY A 63 4.28 -17.31 -5.50
C GLY A 63 5.38 -16.63 -4.68
N PHE A 64 5.59 -15.32 -4.83
CA PHE A 64 6.58 -14.61 -4.03
C PHE A 64 6.21 -14.56 -2.54
N SER A 65 7.22 -14.67 -1.66
CA SER A 65 7.01 -14.54 -0.22
C SER A 65 6.68 -13.08 0.15
N LEU A 66 6.17 -12.86 1.37
CA LEU A 66 5.87 -11.47 1.79
C LEU A 66 7.16 -10.67 1.99
N GLU A 67 8.22 -11.37 2.35
CA GLU A 67 9.55 -10.80 2.53
C GLU A 67 10.14 -10.36 1.19
N ASP A 68 10.07 -11.20 0.15
CA ASP A 68 10.51 -10.83 -1.20
C ASP A 68 9.75 -9.60 -1.71
N ILE A 69 8.43 -9.59 -1.52
CA ILE A 69 7.59 -8.47 -1.95
C ILE A 69 7.96 -7.21 -1.18
N ARG A 70 8.24 -7.30 0.13
CA ARG A 70 8.68 -6.17 0.94
C ARG A 70 9.98 -5.61 0.40
N GLU A 71 10.97 -6.44 0.10
CA GLU A 71 12.24 -6.00 -0.46
C GLU A 71 12.04 -5.35 -1.85
N MET A 72 11.18 -5.92 -2.70
CA MET A 72 10.87 -5.37 -4.02
C MET A 72 10.12 -4.03 -3.95
N THR A 73 9.18 -3.86 -3.01
CA THR A 73 8.43 -2.60 -2.87
C THR A 73 9.28 -1.49 -2.24
N ILE A 74 10.25 -1.85 -1.39
CA ILE A 74 11.22 -0.91 -0.83
C ILE A 74 12.27 -0.53 -1.90
N ALA A 75 12.89 -1.52 -2.56
CA ALA A 75 13.89 -1.27 -3.61
C ALA A 75 13.29 -0.52 -4.83
N GLY A 76 12.01 -0.75 -5.15
CA GLY A 76 11.31 -0.01 -6.18
C GLY A 76 11.08 1.48 -5.85
N ALA A 77 11.08 1.85 -4.56
CA ALA A 77 11.08 3.26 -4.14
C ALA A 77 12.43 3.93 -4.45
N ASP A 78 13.53 3.22 -4.26
CA ASP A 78 14.88 3.72 -4.54
C ASP A 78 15.09 4.01 -6.04
N TYR A 79 14.51 3.22 -6.94
CA TYR A 79 14.55 3.52 -8.39
C TYR A 79 13.81 4.82 -8.76
N ARG A 80 12.71 5.16 -8.07
CA ARG A 80 12.06 6.48 -8.26
C ARG A 80 12.93 7.61 -7.73
N LEU A 81 13.62 7.40 -6.61
CA LEU A 81 14.54 8.39 -6.05
C LEU A 81 15.72 8.64 -7.00
N LEU A 82 16.32 7.59 -7.56
CA LEU A 82 17.39 7.68 -8.56
C LEU A 82 16.94 8.33 -9.88
N LYS A 83 15.70 8.08 -10.31
CA LYS A 83 15.14 8.72 -11.52
C LYS A 83 14.88 10.22 -11.36
N ASN A 84 14.61 10.69 -10.14
CA ASN A 84 14.37 12.10 -9.88
C ASN A 84 15.68 12.88 -9.56
N SER A 85 16.83 12.18 -9.56
CA SER A 85 18.16 12.76 -9.34
C SER A 85 19.00 12.87 -10.63
N LEU A 86 18.44 12.54 -11.79
CA LEU A 86 18.99 12.74 -13.13
C LEU A 86 18.13 13.74 -13.90
#